data_AF-A0A3S0B2D8-F1
#
_entry.id   AF-A0A3S0B2D8-F1
#
_cell.length_a   1.000
_cell.length_b   1.000
_cell.length_c   1.000
_cell.angle_alpha   90.00
_cell.angle_beta   90.00
_cell.angle_gamma   90.00
#
_symmetry.space_group_name_H-M   'P 1'
#
loop_
_entity.id
_entity.type
_entity.pdbx_description
1 polymer ?
#
loop_
_entity_poly.entity_id
_entity_poly.type
_entity_poly.pdbx_seq_one_letter_code
_entity_poly.pdbx_strand_id
1 'polypeptide(L)'
;MNNQPINLFRGYKVILFFILLESLTVPFVALFNTIAIQNIVFMAIMGFVVALFAVFILLNSANKWLIRYLQLNYDATITSVHHLWYLGVIGGVLEMIMFIVQNELFARGHGDFSTGFWSALISVAIALLIYKLILQFCNFAVMVMSGETSYVLDIKFIDIARISLLMAVYEFIVCPITGWWIPYSGAMRIVVAIFSAVIGASCGGILVVGITKFIKCLEPKLYFNIRHQMVSPRH
;
A
#
# COMPACT_ATOMS: atom_id res chain seq x y z
N MET A 1 -1.22 -18.87 -15.23
CA MET A 1 -1.21 -17.53 -14.61
C MET A 1 -1.94 -16.45 -15.43
N ASN A 2 -2.00 -16.51 -16.77
CA ASN A 2 -2.61 -15.44 -17.57
C ASN A 2 -4.06 -15.14 -17.18
N ASN A 3 -4.37 -13.87 -16.90
CA ASN A 3 -5.71 -13.37 -16.55
C ASN A 3 -6.38 -14.00 -15.32
N GLN A 4 -5.66 -14.79 -14.52
CA GLN A 4 -6.22 -15.33 -13.28
C GLN A 4 -6.13 -14.28 -12.16
N PRO A 5 -7.25 -13.93 -11.52
CA PRO A 5 -7.25 -12.91 -10.49
C PRO A 5 -6.57 -13.39 -9.20
N ILE A 6 -5.79 -12.52 -8.57
CA ILE A 6 -5.32 -12.65 -7.19
C ILE A 6 -6.16 -11.74 -6.31
N ASN A 7 -6.71 -12.30 -5.24
CA ASN A 7 -7.48 -11.53 -4.26
C ASN A 7 -6.53 -10.98 -3.19
N LEU A 8 -6.40 -9.66 -3.13
CA LEU A 8 -5.50 -8.96 -2.21
C LEU A 8 -5.94 -9.02 -0.75
N PHE A 9 -7.25 -8.86 -0.48
CA PHE A 9 -7.76 -8.60 0.87
C PHE A 9 -8.51 -9.79 1.48
N ARG A 10 -7.93 -10.99 1.40
CA ARG A 10 -8.55 -12.20 1.95
C ARG A 10 -7.75 -12.82 3.09
N GLY A 11 -8.39 -12.90 4.25
CA GLY A 11 -7.91 -13.65 5.41
C GLY A 11 -6.98 -12.86 6.33
N TYR A 12 -6.52 -13.53 7.40
CA TYR A 12 -5.79 -12.89 8.51
C TYR A 12 -4.41 -12.33 8.12
N LYS A 13 -3.81 -12.82 7.03
CA LYS A 13 -2.49 -12.36 6.56
C LYS A 13 -2.51 -10.88 6.16
N VAL A 14 -3.66 -10.38 5.71
CA VAL A 14 -3.87 -8.97 5.37
C VAL A 14 -3.83 -8.10 6.62
N ILE A 15 -4.46 -8.57 7.70
CA ILE A 15 -4.47 -7.87 8.99
C ILE A 15 -3.02 -7.79 9.53
N LEU A 16 -2.29 -8.90 9.47
CA LEU A 16 -0.87 -8.91 9.85
C LEU A 16 -0.03 -7.96 8.99
N PHE A 17 -0.29 -7.90 7.68
CA PHE A 17 0.39 -6.95 6.80
C PHE A 17 0.15 -5.50 7.22
N PHE A 18 -1.11 -5.11 7.49
CA PHE A 18 -1.41 -3.76 7.97
C PHE A 18 -0.76 -3.48 9.32
N ILE A 19 -0.80 -4.43 10.26
CA ILE A 19 -0.14 -4.26 11.57
C ILE A 19 1.36 -4.00 11.38
N LEU A 20 2.02 -4.80 10.54
CA LEU A 20 3.44 -4.64 10.27
C LEU A 20 3.74 -3.31 9.55
N LEU A 21 2.89 -2.90 8.61
CA LEU A 21 3.04 -1.62 7.91
C LEU A 21 2.91 -0.44 8.87
N GLU A 22 1.79 -0.34 9.60
CA GLU A 22 1.55 0.77 10.54
C GLU A 22 2.58 0.80 11.67
N SER A 23 2.97 -0.37 12.18
CA SER A 23 3.99 -0.45 13.26
C SER A 23 5.37 -0.01 12.79
N LEU A 24 5.62 0.02 11.48
CA LEU A 24 6.83 0.57 10.89
C LEU A 24 6.68 2.03 10.49
N THR A 25 5.51 2.48 10.01
CA THR A 25 5.34 3.85 9.52
C THR A 25 5.00 4.83 10.65
N VAL A 26 4.00 4.52 11.49
CA VAL A 26 3.45 5.45 12.49
C VAL A 26 4.50 5.86 13.54
N PRO A 27 5.31 4.96 14.13
CA PRO A 27 6.33 5.38 15.10
C PRO A 27 7.41 6.26 14.48
N PHE A 28 7.77 6.01 13.22
CA PHE A 28 8.72 6.85 12.50
C PHE A 28 8.13 8.24 12.25
N VAL A 29 6.87 8.33 11.81
CA VAL A 29 6.18 9.62 11.68
C VAL A 29 6.12 10.34 13.03
N ALA A 30 5.77 9.63 14.11
CA ALA A 30 5.71 10.20 15.45
C ALA A 30 7.08 10.76 15.89
N LEU A 31 8.18 10.06 15.60
CA LEU A 31 9.55 10.51 15.89
C LEU A 31 9.93 11.79 15.14
N PHE A 32 9.62 11.86 13.84
CA PHE A 32 10.07 12.96 12.98
C PHE A 32 9.11 14.15 12.93
N ASN A 33 7.88 14.00 13.41
CA ASN A 33 6.88 15.06 13.32
C ASN A 33 7.23 16.30 14.18
N THR A 34 8.08 16.20 15.20
CA THR A 34 8.61 17.42 15.88
C THR A 34 9.46 18.31 14.97
N ILE A 35 10.04 17.77 13.90
CA ILE A 35 10.83 18.49 12.89
C ILE A 35 9.96 18.84 11.66
N ALA A 36 8.97 18.00 11.33
CA ALA A 36 8.22 18.08 10.08
C ALA A 36 7.04 19.07 10.06
N ILE A 37 6.54 19.51 11.22
CA ILE A 37 5.37 20.42 11.31
C ILE A 37 5.63 21.79 10.66
N GLN A 38 6.89 22.20 10.48
CA GLN A 38 7.22 23.54 10.01
C GLN A 38 7.19 23.70 8.48
N ASN A 39 7.17 22.61 7.69
CA ASN A 39 7.17 22.70 6.24
C ASN A 39 6.49 21.49 5.58
N ILE A 40 5.41 21.74 4.84
CA ILE A 40 4.63 20.72 4.12
C ILE A 40 5.50 19.90 3.14
N VAL A 41 6.48 20.53 2.48
CA VAL A 41 7.38 19.85 1.55
C VAL A 41 8.26 18.86 2.29
N PHE A 42 8.78 19.26 3.46
CA PHE A 42 9.60 18.37 4.28
C PHE A 42 8.77 17.20 4.84
N MET A 43 7.54 17.47 5.31
CA MET A 43 6.62 16.42 5.74
C MET A 43 6.33 15.41 4.62
N ALA A 44 6.06 15.91 3.41
CA ALA A 44 5.81 15.09 2.23
C ALA A 44 7.03 14.21 1.85
N ILE A 45 8.24 14.79 1.86
CA ILE A 45 9.49 14.05 1.60
C ILE A 45 9.73 13.00 2.67
N MET A 46 9.55 13.33 3.95
CA MET A 46 9.74 12.37 5.04
C MET A 46 8.72 11.24 4.98
N GLY A 47 7.45 11.53 4.66
CA GLY A 47 6.43 10.51 4.39
C GLY A 47 6.85 9.57 3.27
N PHE A 48 7.31 10.13 2.15
CA PHE A 48 7.85 9.33 1.04
C PHE A 48 8.97 8.40 1.51
N VAL A 49 9.97 8.93 2.21
CA VAL A 49 11.15 8.17 2.65
C VAL A 49 10.76 7.06 3.63
N VAL A 50 9.95 7.37 4.64
CA VAL A 50 9.52 6.40 5.66
C VAL A 50 8.72 5.27 5.01
N ALA A 51 7.73 5.60 4.17
CA ALA A 51 6.91 4.60 3.50
C ALA A 51 7.73 3.76 2.51
N LEU A 52 8.66 4.37 1.77
CA LEU A 52 9.60 3.66 0.91
C LEU A 52 10.37 2.60 1.70
N PHE A 53 11.04 2.99 2.79
CA PHE A 53 11.82 2.06 3.61
C PHE A 53 10.96 0.96 4.25
N ALA A 54 9.81 1.32 4.83
CA ALA A 54 8.89 0.35 5.43
C ALA A 54 8.42 -0.68 4.40
N VAL A 55 7.98 -0.22 3.23
CA VAL A 55 7.52 -1.11 2.15
C VAL A 55 8.68 -1.95 1.62
N PHE A 56 9.89 -1.42 1.46
CA PHE A 56 11.06 -2.21 1.06
C PHE A 56 11.39 -3.34 2.04
N ILE A 57 11.36 -3.06 3.35
CA ILE A 57 11.60 -4.07 4.40
C ILE A 57 10.53 -5.18 4.32
N LEU A 58 9.26 -4.79 4.15
CA LEU A 58 8.15 -5.74 4.03
C LEU A 58 8.25 -6.55 2.75
N LEU A 59 8.57 -5.93 1.61
CA LEU A 59 8.69 -6.60 0.32
C LEU A 59 9.85 -7.58 0.29
N ASN A 60 10.99 -7.24 0.88
CA ASN A 60 12.13 -8.15 0.95
C ASN A 60 11.77 -9.41 1.77
N SER A 61 11.07 -9.21 2.89
CA SER A 61 10.54 -10.29 3.72
C SER A 61 9.46 -11.11 3.00
N ALA A 62 8.60 -10.44 2.23
CA ALA A 62 7.47 -11.04 1.53
C ALA A 62 7.85 -11.70 0.21
N ASN A 63 8.99 -11.39 -0.41
CA ASN A 63 9.34 -11.89 -1.75
C ASN A 63 9.40 -13.42 -1.80
N LYS A 64 10.07 -14.06 -0.84
CA LYS A 64 10.13 -15.52 -0.73
C LYS A 64 8.75 -16.14 -0.49
N TRP A 65 7.92 -15.46 0.30
CA TRP A 65 6.55 -15.90 0.56
C TRP A 65 5.68 -15.75 -0.69
N LEU A 66 5.81 -14.66 -1.44
CA LEU A 66 5.09 -14.38 -2.67
C LEU A 66 5.42 -15.42 -3.74
N ILE A 67 6.70 -15.74 -3.95
CA ILE A 67 7.13 -16.78 -4.88
C ILE A 67 6.48 -18.12 -4.52
N ARG A 68 6.56 -18.54 -3.24
CA ARG A 68 5.94 -19.80 -2.78
C ARG A 68 4.42 -19.79 -2.94
N TYR A 69 3.77 -18.68 -2.57
CA TYR A 69 2.32 -18.53 -2.70
C TYR A 69 1.88 -18.66 -4.16
N LEU A 70 2.59 -17.99 -5.07
CA LEU A 70 2.25 -18.06 -6.48
C LEU A 70 2.53 -19.45 -7.07
N GLN A 71 3.62 -20.11 -6.68
CA GLN A 71 3.90 -21.51 -7.06
C GLN A 71 2.77 -22.46 -6.61
N LEU A 72 2.31 -22.33 -5.36
CA LEU A 72 1.26 -23.19 -4.79
C LEU A 72 -0.12 -22.98 -5.43
N ASN A 73 -0.47 -21.74 -5.80
CA ASN A 73 -1.82 -21.43 -6.28
C ASN A 73 -1.96 -21.44 -7.81
N TYR A 74 -0.85 -21.38 -8.55
CA TYR A 74 -0.88 -21.21 -10.00
C TYR A 74 -0.13 -22.30 -10.79
N ASP A 75 0.33 -23.34 -10.10
CA ASP A 75 1.06 -24.49 -10.69
C ASP A 75 2.14 -24.05 -11.69
N ALA A 76 2.85 -22.99 -11.32
CA ALA A 76 3.84 -22.32 -12.16
C ALA A 76 5.19 -22.30 -11.45
N THR A 77 6.24 -22.76 -12.12
CA THR A 77 7.61 -22.66 -11.64
C THR A 77 8.10 -21.23 -11.79
N ILE A 78 7.90 -20.44 -10.73
CA ILE A 78 8.38 -19.05 -10.69
C ILE A 78 9.87 -19.04 -10.43
N THR A 79 10.62 -18.44 -11.35
CA THR A 79 12.07 -18.32 -11.29
C THR A 79 12.50 -17.08 -10.51
N SER A 80 11.83 -15.94 -10.76
CA SER A 80 12.16 -14.66 -10.11
C SER A 80 11.01 -13.66 -10.17
N VAL A 81 11.07 -12.65 -9.30
CA VAL A 81 10.21 -11.46 -9.33
C VAL A 81 11.10 -10.23 -9.53
N HIS A 82 10.87 -9.49 -10.60
CA HIS A 82 11.62 -8.28 -10.96
C HIS A 82 10.83 -7.02 -10.64
N HIS A 83 11.58 -5.93 -10.41
CA HIS A 83 11.04 -4.59 -10.14
C HIS A 83 10.12 -4.50 -8.90
N LEU A 84 10.25 -5.43 -7.94
CA LEU A 84 9.44 -5.39 -6.72
C LEU A 84 9.63 -4.07 -5.95
N TRP A 85 10.83 -3.50 -6.00
CA TRP A 85 11.17 -2.18 -5.44
C TRP A 85 10.24 -1.05 -5.90
N TYR A 86 9.65 -1.17 -7.09
CA TYR A 86 8.76 -0.17 -7.65
C TYR A 86 7.49 0.02 -6.79
N LEU A 87 7.00 -1.04 -6.14
CA LEU A 87 5.90 -0.93 -5.18
C LEU A 87 6.27 -0.06 -3.98
N GLY A 88 7.53 -0.06 -3.56
CA GLY A 88 8.03 0.85 -2.54
C GLY A 88 7.96 2.31 -2.97
N VAL A 89 8.33 2.61 -4.22
CA VAL A 89 8.24 3.97 -4.76
C VAL A 89 6.79 4.43 -4.86
N ILE A 90 5.88 3.57 -5.33
CA ILE A 90 4.44 3.89 -5.37
C ILE A 90 3.88 4.09 -3.96
N GLY A 91 4.28 3.26 -2.98
CA GLY A 91 3.93 3.44 -1.57
C GLY A 91 4.44 4.78 -1.00
N GLY A 92 5.66 5.17 -1.34
CA GLY A 92 6.20 6.48 -1.00
C GLY A 92 5.39 7.64 -1.59
N VAL A 93 5.04 7.57 -2.88
CA VAL A 93 4.23 8.59 -3.55
C VAL A 93 2.83 8.68 -2.92
N LEU A 94 2.24 7.54 -2.56
CA LEU A 94 0.96 7.48 -1.85
C LEU A 94 1.04 8.25 -0.53
N GLU A 95 2.02 7.94 0.32
CA GLU A 95 2.18 8.59 1.63
C GLU A 95 2.41 10.10 1.49
N MET A 96 3.24 10.49 0.52
CA MET A 96 3.51 11.89 0.20
C MET A 96 2.22 12.65 -0.12
N ILE A 97 1.37 12.09 -1.00
CA ILE A 97 0.08 12.70 -1.36
C ILE A 97 -0.85 12.71 -0.15
N MET A 98 -0.86 11.62 0.63
CA MET A 98 -1.72 11.51 1.81
C MET A 98 -1.44 12.63 2.80
N PHE A 99 -0.18 12.90 3.16
CA PHE A 99 0.17 14.01 4.06
C PHE A 99 -0.19 15.39 3.52
N ILE A 100 -0.01 15.62 2.21
CA ILE A 100 -0.43 16.88 1.58
C ILE A 100 -1.94 17.07 1.74
N VAL A 101 -2.73 16.05 1.43
CA VAL A 101 -4.20 16.11 1.53
C VAL A 101 -4.64 16.23 2.99
N GLN A 102 -4.04 15.50 3.91
CA GLN A 102 -4.36 15.58 5.34
C GLN A 102 -4.09 16.98 5.89
N ASN A 103 -2.95 17.59 5.53
CA ASN A 103 -2.62 18.95 5.95
C ASN A 103 -3.68 19.96 5.48
N GLU A 104 -4.09 19.90 4.21
CA GLU A 104 -5.14 20.76 3.67
C GLU A 104 -6.50 20.55 4.35
N LEU A 105 -6.87 19.30 4.64
CA LEU A 105 -8.14 18.98 5.30
C LEU A 105 -8.15 19.47 6.76
N PHE A 106 -7.08 19.22 7.52
CA PHE A 106 -6.95 19.72 8.88
C PHE A 106 -6.92 21.24 8.94
N ALA A 107 -6.23 21.91 8.00
CA ALA A 107 -6.21 23.38 7.91
C ALA A 107 -7.60 23.99 7.66
N ARG A 108 -8.52 23.23 7.05
CA ARG A 108 -9.92 23.63 6.81
C ARG A 108 -10.88 23.19 7.93
N GLY A 109 -10.37 22.61 9.02
CA GLY A 109 -11.17 22.21 10.17
C GLY A 109 -11.90 20.87 10.00
N HIS A 110 -11.49 20.02 9.05
CA HIS A 110 -12.00 18.65 8.98
C HIS A 110 -11.49 17.82 10.16
N GLY A 111 -12.35 16.95 10.71
CA GLY A 111 -11.99 16.04 11.79
C GLY A 111 -11.28 14.78 11.29
N ASP A 112 -10.60 14.08 12.20
CA ASP A 112 -9.72 12.92 11.93
C ASP A 112 -10.36 11.86 11.01
N PHE A 113 -11.62 11.49 11.29
CA PHE A 113 -12.37 10.51 10.48
C PHE A 113 -12.49 10.92 9.00
N SER A 114 -12.93 12.17 8.77
CA SER A 114 -13.08 12.70 7.42
C SER A 114 -11.74 12.91 6.73
N THR A 115 -10.74 13.34 7.50
CA THR A 115 -9.38 13.54 7.00
C THR A 115 -8.79 12.21 6.53
N GLY A 116 -8.85 11.16 7.36
CA GLY A 116 -8.38 9.82 6.99
C GLY A 116 -9.09 9.26 5.76
N PHE A 117 -10.42 9.35 5.71
CA PHE A 117 -11.20 8.84 4.57
C PHE A 117 -10.78 9.51 3.25
N TRP A 118 -10.82 10.85 3.20
CA TRP A 118 -10.55 11.57 1.95
C TRP A 118 -9.07 11.52 1.56
N SER A 119 -8.15 11.59 2.52
CA SER A 119 -6.73 11.49 2.21
C SER A 119 -6.37 10.15 1.60
N ALA A 120 -6.88 9.05 2.13
CA ALA A 120 -6.64 7.71 1.61
C ALA A 120 -7.34 7.48 0.27
N LEU A 121 -8.58 7.94 0.12
CA LEU A 121 -9.31 7.80 -1.15
C LEU A 121 -8.54 8.45 -2.30
N ILE A 122 -8.05 9.67 -2.08
CA ILE A 122 -7.34 10.47 -3.09
C ILE A 122 -5.92 9.90 -3.30
N SER A 123 -5.16 9.65 -2.24
CA SER A 123 -3.77 9.22 -2.35
C SER A 123 -3.63 7.85 -3.01
N VAL A 124 -4.47 6.89 -2.61
CA VAL A 124 -4.47 5.53 -3.17
C VAL A 124 -4.89 5.55 -4.63
N ALA A 125 -5.94 6.31 -4.97
CA ALA A 125 -6.41 6.44 -6.35
C ALA A 125 -5.31 7.01 -7.24
N ILE A 126 -4.67 8.12 -6.83
CA ILE A 126 -3.62 8.76 -7.62
C ILE A 126 -2.39 7.83 -7.74
N ALA A 127 -1.94 7.21 -6.66
CA ALA A 127 -0.77 6.33 -6.68
C ALA A 127 -0.97 5.13 -7.61
N LEU A 128 -2.16 4.49 -7.57
CA LEU A 128 -2.47 3.38 -8.45
C LEU A 128 -2.70 3.81 -9.91
N LEU A 129 -3.24 5.01 -10.14
CA LEU A 129 -3.33 5.59 -11.48
C LEU A 129 -1.93 5.87 -12.05
N ILE A 130 -1.01 6.43 -11.26
CA ILE A 130 0.39 6.60 -11.67
C ILE A 130 1.01 5.25 -12.05
N TYR A 131 0.81 4.21 -11.22
CA TYR A 131 1.26 2.85 -11.55
C TYR A 131 0.70 2.37 -12.89
N LYS A 132 -0.62 2.52 -13.11
CA LYS A 132 -1.30 2.10 -14.33
C LYS A 132 -0.81 2.86 -15.56
N LEU A 133 -0.60 4.17 -15.45
CA LEU A 133 -0.11 5.01 -16.54
C LEU A 133 1.34 4.65 -16.90
N ILE A 134 2.21 4.45 -15.92
CA ILE A 134 3.60 4.01 -16.17
C ILE A 134 3.63 2.63 -16.84
N LEU A 135 2.75 1.71 -16.45
CA LEU A 135 2.59 0.45 -17.16
C LEU A 135 2.16 0.67 -18.62
N GLN A 136 1.18 1.53 -18.88
CA GLN A 136 0.66 1.76 -20.23
C GLN A 136 1.65 2.49 -21.15
N PHE A 137 2.35 3.50 -20.65
CA PHE A 137 3.22 4.36 -21.45
C PHE A 137 4.69 3.90 -21.48
N CYS A 138 5.19 3.40 -20.35
CA CYS A 138 6.60 2.99 -20.23
C CYS A 138 6.78 1.47 -20.27
N ASN A 139 5.69 0.68 -20.27
CA ASN A 139 5.72 -0.78 -20.18
C ASN A 139 6.56 -1.27 -18.99
N PHE A 140 6.52 -0.52 -17.88
CA PHE A 140 7.29 -0.76 -16.66
C PHE A 140 6.35 -1.09 -15.50
N ALA A 141 6.58 -2.23 -14.87
CA ALA A 141 5.77 -2.76 -13.77
C ALA A 141 6.49 -3.91 -13.06
N VAL A 142 5.89 -4.42 -11.98
CA VAL A 142 6.35 -5.63 -11.32
C VAL A 142 6.18 -6.82 -12.27
N MET A 143 7.25 -7.58 -12.47
CA MET A 143 7.24 -8.72 -13.38
C MET A 143 7.52 -10.02 -12.63
N VAL A 144 6.77 -11.06 -12.96
CA VAL A 144 6.99 -12.42 -12.48
C VAL A 144 7.48 -13.27 -13.64
N MET A 145 8.64 -13.90 -13.47
CA MET A 145 9.25 -14.77 -14.47
C MET A 145 8.89 -16.21 -14.17
N SER A 146 8.47 -16.97 -15.18
CA SER A 146 8.23 -18.41 -15.10
C SER A 146 8.73 -19.09 -16.37
N GLY A 147 9.91 -19.72 -16.27
CA GLY A 147 10.63 -20.25 -17.42
C GLY A 147 10.89 -19.17 -18.47
N GLU A 148 10.43 -19.41 -19.70
CA GLU A 148 10.53 -18.47 -20.83
C GLU A 148 9.39 -17.43 -20.87
N THR A 149 8.38 -17.57 -20.00
CA THR A 149 7.25 -16.66 -19.95
C THR A 149 7.44 -15.59 -18.88
N SER A 150 7.04 -14.36 -19.21
CA SER A 150 7.04 -13.25 -18.27
C SER A 150 5.63 -12.71 -18.10
N TYR A 151 5.24 -12.43 -16.86
CA TYR A 151 3.93 -11.92 -16.50
C TYR A 151 4.08 -10.56 -15.84
N VAL A 152 3.24 -9.61 -16.21
CA VAL A 152 3.22 -8.26 -15.63
C VAL A 152 2.04 -8.12 -14.69
N LEU A 153 2.29 -7.55 -13.52
CA LEU A 153 1.23 -7.18 -12.59
C LEU A 153 0.45 -5.99 -13.14
N ASP A 154 -0.81 -6.22 -13.46
CA ASP A 154 -1.76 -5.22 -13.93
C ASP A 154 -2.94 -5.05 -12.96
N ILE A 155 -3.47 -3.82 -12.91
CA ILE A 155 -4.60 -3.41 -12.08
C ILE A 155 -5.66 -2.80 -13.00
N LYS A 156 -6.90 -3.26 -12.93
CA LYS A 156 -7.99 -2.67 -13.74
C LYS A 156 -8.49 -1.38 -13.07
N PHE A 157 -9.00 -0.44 -13.87
CA PHE A 157 -9.56 0.82 -13.34
C PHE A 157 -10.65 0.61 -12.28
N ILE A 158 -11.52 -0.39 -12.47
CA ILE A 158 -12.54 -0.74 -11.48
C ILE A 158 -11.93 -1.20 -10.15
N ASP A 159 -10.81 -1.93 -10.21
CA ASP A 159 -10.11 -2.40 -9.01
C ASP A 159 -9.33 -1.26 -8.35
N ILE A 160 -8.84 -0.26 -9.10
CA ILE A 160 -8.32 0.99 -8.51
C ILE A 160 -9.39 1.66 -7.66
N ALA A 161 -10.60 1.84 -8.19
CA ALA A 161 -11.70 2.45 -7.46
C ALA A 161 -12.06 1.65 -6.19
N ARG A 162 -12.13 0.32 -6.29
CA ARG A 162 -12.40 -0.58 -5.15
C ARG A 162 -11.32 -0.50 -4.08
N ILE A 163 -10.05 -0.59 -4.47
CA ILE A 163 -8.92 -0.53 -3.53
C ILE A 163 -8.92 0.83 -2.83
N SER A 164 -9.10 1.92 -3.59
CA SER A 164 -9.13 3.28 -3.03
C SER A 164 -10.26 3.45 -2.02
N LEU A 165 -11.46 2.93 -2.32
CA LEU A 165 -12.59 2.96 -1.40
C LEU A 165 -12.35 2.10 -0.15
N LEU A 166 -11.80 0.90 -0.30
CA LEU A 166 -11.48 0.03 0.85
C LEU A 166 -10.43 0.66 1.76
N MET A 167 -9.40 1.28 1.19
CA MET A 167 -8.39 2.01 1.96
C MET A 167 -8.97 3.27 2.60
N ALA A 168 -9.92 3.96 1.96
CA ALA A 168 -10.63 5.08 2.57
C ALA A 168 -11.46 4.64 3.79
N VAL A 169 -12.15 3.50 3.69
CA VAL A 169 -12.90 2.93 4.82
C VAL A 169 -11.96 2.43 5.92
N TYR A 170 -10.79 1.89 5.56
CA TYR A 170 -9.73 1.54 6.50
C TYR A 170 -9.28 2.79 7.27
N GLU A 171 -8.85 3.83 6.57
CA GLU A 171 -8.30 5.06 7.17
C GLU A 171 -9.35 5.88 7.93
N PHE A 172 -10.63 5.76 7.59
CA PHE A 172 -11.71 6.35 8.39
C PHE A 172 -11.64 5.92 9.87
N ILE A 173 -11.22 4.67 10.14
CA ILE A 173 -11.05 4.14 11.50
C ILE A 173 -9.60 4.25 11.98
N VAL A 174 -8.64 4.02 11.10
CA VAL A 174 -7.23 3.94 11.50
C VAL A 174 -6.69 5.32 11.87
N CYS A 175 -6.94 6.35 11.06
CA CYS A 175 -6.46 7.72 11.29
C CYS A 175 -6.74 8.28 12.71
N PRO A 176 -7.98 8.26 13.24
CA PRO A 176 -8.24 8.75 14.60
C PRO A 176 -7.56 7.92 15.69
N ILE A 177 -7.32 6.63 15.46
CA ILE A 177 -6.64 5.76 16.42
C ILE A 177 -5.14 6.02 16.38
N THR A 178 -4.53 6.02 15.19
CA THR A 178 -3.10 6.25 15.01
C THR A 178 -2.69 7.66 15.42
N GLY A 179 -3.61 8.62 15.48
CA GLY A 179 -3.38 9.96 16.05
C GLY A 179 -3.18 10.01 17.57
N TRP A 180 -3.39 8.92 18.33
CA TRP A 180 -3.33 8.94 19.80
C TRP A 180 -1.98 9.36 20.38
N TRP A 181 -0.87 9.26 19.63
CA TRP A 181 0.43 9.70 20.12
C TRP A 181 0.61 11.22 20.15
N ILE A 182 -0.23 11.99 19.43
CA ILE A 182 -0.12 13.45 19.29
C ILE A 182 0.04 14.20 20.64
N PRO A 183 -0.79 13.94 21.69
CA PRO A 183 -0.67 14.65 22.96
C PRO A 183 0.54 14.25 23.81
N TYR A 184 1.28 13.20 23.43
CA TYR A 184 2.40 12.67 24.22
C TYR A 184 3.75 13.22 23.73
N SER A 185 4.73 13.26 24.64
CA SER A 185 6.09 13.71 24.37
C SER A 185 7.14 12.66 24.79
N GLY A 186 8.38 12.83 24.31
CA GLY A 186 9.50 11.95 24.63
C GLY A 186 9.25 10.48 24.28
N ALA A 187 9.72 9.57 25.13
CA ALA A 187 9.60 8.12 24.90
C ALA A 187 8.14 7.63 24.86
N MET A 188 7.24 8.25 25.64
CA MET A 188 5.82 7.85 25.67
C MET A 188 5.13 8.05 24.32
N ARG A 189 5.54 9.07 23.55
CA ARG A 189 5.04 9.28 22.19
C ARG A 189 5.27 8.08 21.28
N ILE A 190 6.47 7.48 21.33
CA ILE A 190 6.82 6.33 20.51
C ILE A 190 6.04 5.09 20.96
N VAL A 191 5.94 4.88 22.28
CA VAL A 191 5.20 3.74 22.84
C VAL A 191 3.72 3.79 22.44
N VAL A 192 3.09 4.96 22.58
CA VAL A 192 1.69 5.16 22.18
C VAL A 192 1.55 5.05 20.67
N ALA A 193 2.52 5.52 19.87
CA ALA A 193 2.51 5.38 18.41
C ALA A 193 2.52 3.91 17.97
N ILE A 194 3.35 3.07 18.59
CA ILE A 194 3.36 1.62 18.31
C ILE A 194 2.02 0.98 18.72
N PHE A 195 1.53 1.30 19.92
CA PHE A 195 0.30 0.70 20.43
C PHE A 195 -0.92 1.08 19.59
N SER A 196 -1.05 2.36 19.26
CA SER A 196 -2.12 2.86 18.38
C SER A 196 -2.02 2.34 16.96
N ALA A 197 -0.81 2.17 16.41
CA ALA A 197 -0.59 1.53 15.12
C ALA A 197 -1.13 0.10 15.09
N VAL A 198 -0.81 -0.70 16.11
CA VAL A 198 -1.29 -2.10 16.21
C VAL A 198 -2.81 -2.15 16.31
N ILE A 199 -3.41 -1.31 17.17
CA ILE A 199 -4.87 -1.29 17.35
C ILE A 199 -5.57 -0.79 16.08
N GLY A 200 -5.13 0.35 15.54
CA GLY A 200 -5.68 0.95 14.33
C GLY A 200 -5.65 -0.02 13.17
N ALA A 201 -4.47 -0.59 12.87
CA ALA A 201 -4.30 -1.58 11.82
C ALA A 201 -5.16 -2.83 12.01
N SER A 202 -5.28 -3.31 13.25
CA SER A 202 -6.11 -4.47 13.55
C SER A 202 -7.59 -4.17 13.28
N CYS A 203 -8.10 -3.05 13.79
CA CYS A 203 -9.48 -2.62 13.62
C CYS A 203 -9.81 -2.38 12.14
N GLY A 204 -9.00 -1.57 11.45
CA GLY A 204 -9.16 -1.30 10.03
C GLY A 204 -9.03 -2.56 9.18
N GLY A 205 -8.04 -3.42 9.48
CA GLY A 205 -7.81 -4.68 8.76
C GLY A 205 -8.98 -5.66 8.91
N ILE A 206 -9.51 -5.82 10.12
CA ILE A 206 -10.71 -6.63 10.38
C ILE A 206 -11.90 -6.11 9.58
N LEU A 207 -12.10 -4.78 9.55
CA LEU A 207 -13.17 -4.14 8.81
C LEU A 207 -13.05 -4.41 7.30
N VAL A 208 -11.87 -4.19 6.71
CA VAL A 208 -11.62 -4.44 5.29
C VAL A 208 -11.84 -5.92 4.94
N VAL A 209 -11.29 -6.85 5.73
CA VAL A 209 -11.49 -8.29 5.51
C VAL A 209 -12.95 -8.70 5.67
N GLY A 210 -13.68 -8.08 6.60
CA GLY A 210 -15.12 -8.26 6.75
C GLY A 210 -15.88 -7.82 5.51
N ILE A 211 -15.63 -6.58 5.05
CA ILE A 211 -16.27 -6.01 3.86
C ILE A 211 -16.01 -6.88 2.64
N THR A 212 -14.76 -7.27 2.37
CA THR A 212 -14.44 -8.09 1.18
C THR A 212 -15.01 -9.50 1.27
N LYS A 213 -15.18 -10.05 2.48
CA LYS A 213 -15.81 -11.36 2.68
C LYS A 213 -17.30 -11.35 2.40
N PHE A 214 -18.02 -10.31 2.81
CA PHE A 214 -19.48 -10.23 2.70
C PHE A 214 -19.96 -9.51 1.44
N ILE A 215 -19.22 -8.53 0.95
CA ILE A 215 -19.54 -7.70 -0.22
C ILE A 215 -18.58 -8.05 -1.36
N LYS A 216 -18.87 -9.17 -2.04
CA LYS A 216 -18.02 -9.70 -3.11
C LYS A 216 -17.77 -8.71 -4.26
N CYS A 217 -18.67 -7.75 -4.49
CA CYS A 217 -18.48 -6.75 -5.55
C CYS A 217 -17.39 -5.72 -5.24
N LEU A 218 -16.95 -5.63 -3.97
CA LEU A 218 -15.85 -4.78 -3.52
C LEU A 218 -14.52 -5.53 -3.44
N GLU A 219 -14.50 -6.85 -3.61
CA GLU A 219 -13.26 -7.64 -3.59
C GLU A 219 -12.37 -7.26 -4.78
N PRO A 220 -11.21 -6.61 -4.55
CA PRO A 220 -10.36 -6.18 -5.63
C PRO A 220 -9.49 -7.33 -6.12
N LYS A 221 -9.27 -7.33 -7.43
CA LYS A 221 -8.51 -8.37 -8.14
C LYS A 221 -7.28 -7.79 -8.79
N LEU A 222 -6.13 -8.39 -8.53
CA LEU A 222 -4.91 -8.16 -9.29
C LEU A 222 -4.80 -9.18 -10.41
N TYR A 223 -4.23 -8.78 -11.55
CA TYR A 223 -4.10 -9.64 -12.71
C TYR A 223 -2.64 -9.76 -13.11
N PHE A 224 -2.22 -10.98 -13.45
CA PHE A 224 -0.97 -11.21 -14.14
C PHE A 224 -1.24 -11.42 -15.62
N ASN A 225 -0.84 -10.45 -16.43
CA ASN A 225 -1.00 -10.51 -17.88
C ASN A 225 0.31 -10.99 -18.52
N ILE A 226 0.23 -11.89 -19.49
CA ILE A 226 1.41 -12.30 -20.25
C ILE A 226 2.03 -11.09 -20.94
N ARG A 227 3.33 -10.92 -20.75
CA ARG A 227 4.15 -10.07 -21.61
C ARG A 227 4.67 -10.96 -22.73
N HIS A 228 4.14 -10.75 -23.94
CA HIS A 228 4.80 -11.28 -25.12
C HIS A 228 6.12 -10.52 -25.26
N GLN A 229 7.24 -11.18 -24.96
CA GLN A 229 8.53 -10.69 -25.41
C GLN A 229 8.49 -10.75 -26.94
N MET A 230 8.64 -9.61 -27.62
CA MET A 230 9.14 -9.65 -28.98
C MET A 230 10.51 -10.30 -28.87
N VAL A 231 10.62 -11.55 -29.33
CA VAL A 231 11.89 -12.22 -29.54
C VAL A 231 12.73 -11.26 -30.36
N SER A 232 13.76 -10.69 -29.75
CA SER A 232 14.78 -9.96 -30.52
C SER A 232 15.35 -10.98 -31.51
N PRO A 233 15.22 -10.76 -32.84
CA PRO A 233 15.95 -11.60 -33.77
C PRO A 233 17.42 -11.36 -33.46
N ARG A 234 18.10 -12.42 -33.01
CA ARG A 234 19.55 -12.41 -32.83
C ARG A 234 20.17 -11.98 -34.15
N HIS A 235 20.94 -10.90 -34.11
CA HIS A 235 21.96 -10.59 -35.10
C HIS A 235 23.32 -10.71 -34.43
#